data_AF-S4P4S0-F1
#
_entry.id   AF-S4P4S0-F1
#
_cell.length_a   1.000
_cell.length_b   1.000
_cell.length_c   1.000
_cell.angle_alpha   90.00
_cell.angle_beta   90.00
_cell.angle_gamma   90.00
#
_symmetry.space_group_name_H-M   'P 1'
#
loop_
_entity.id
_entity.type
_entity.pdbx_description
1 polymer ?
#
loop_
_entity_poly.entity_id
_entity_poly.type
_entity_poly.pdbx_seq_one_letter_code
_entity_poly.pdbx_strand_id
1 'polypeptide(L)' 'TKNMVLNGTTGLRTWEAAFMLSDWALSNKEVFANKSILELGAGVGFTGLTIAKHCNVKSVVMTDFHEEV' A
#
# COMPACT_ATOMS: atom_id res chain seq x y z
N THR A 1 4.90 -10.23 18.82
CA THR A 1 3.73 -9.36 19.09
C THR A 1 4.03 -8.14 19.97
N LYS A 2 5.27 -7.82 20.36
CA LYS A 2 5.54 -6.59 21.12
C LYS A 2 5.74 -5.39 20.18
N ASN A 3 4.94 -4.34 20.43
CA ASN A 3 4.90 -3.00 19.81
C ASN A 3 4.21 -2.91 18.44
N MET A 4 2.87 -2.94 18.45
CA MET A 4 2.04 -2.51 17.31
C MET A 4 2.11 -1.00 17.07
N VAL A 5 2.39 -0.21 18.12
CA VAL A 5 2.56 1.24 18.03
C VAL A 5 4.04 1.56 18.18
N LEU A 6 4.58 2.30 17.21
CA LEU A 6 5.93 2.84 17.18
C LEU A 6 5.80 4.35 16.91
N ASN A 7 6.45 5.19 17.72
CA ASN A 7 6.41 6.65 17.58
C ASN A 7 5.00 7.27 17.49
N GLY A 8 4.00 6.65 18.12
CA GLY A 8 2.61 7.14 18.08
C GLY A 8 1.82 6.75 16.83
N THR A 9 2.42 5.98 15.91
CA THR A 9 1.76 5.43 14.72
C THR A 9 1.83 3.91 14.68
N THR A 10 0.91 3.32 13.93
CA THR A 10 0.95 1.91 13.55
C THR A 10 1.34 1.72 12.08
N GLY A 11 1.63 2.81 11.36
CA GLY A 11 1.92 2.82 9.93
C GLY A 11 3.30 2.28 9.57
N LEU A 12 4.22 2.17 10.53
CA LEU A 12 5.60 1.66 10.36
C LEU A 12 5.70 0.14 10.24
N ARG A 13 4.57 -0.57 10.16
CA ARG A 13 4.52 -2.01 9.89
C ARG A 13 3.50 -2.31 8.81
N THR A 14 3.77 -3.35 8.03
CA THR A 14 2.78 -3.91 7.11
C THR A 14 1.70 -4.64 7.91
N TRP A 15 0.45 -4.20 7.76
CA TRP A 15 -0.72 -4.86 8.33
C TRP A 15 -1.16 -6.05 7.47
N GLU A 16 -1.82 -7.03 8.07
CA GLU A 16 -2.37 -8.20 7.39
C GLU A 16 -3.29 -7.82 6.22
N ALA A 17 -4.06 -6.74 6.39
CA ALA A 17 -4.93 -6.20 5.34
C ALA A 17 -4.16 -5.77 4.07
N ALA A 18 -2.94 -5.23 4.22
CA ALA A 18 -2.12 -4.84 3.07
C ALA A 18 -1.67 -6.07 2.26
N PHE A 19 -1.37 -7.19 2.94
CA PHE A 19 -1.06 -8.45 2.24
C PHE A 19 -2.27 -8.99 1.47
N MET A 20 -3.45 -8.99 2.09
CA MET A 20 -4.69 -9.46 1.44
C MET A 20 -5.07 -8.59 0.24
N LEU A 21 -4.95 -7.26 0.37
CA LEU A 21 -5.25 -6.35 -0.73
C LEU A 21 -4.23 -6.46 -1.87
N SER A 22 -2.94 -6.62 -1.54
CA SER A 22 -1.91 -6.91 -2.53
C SER A 22 -2.18 -8.19 -3.31
N ASP A 23 -2.54 -9.28 -2.62
CA ASP A 23 -2.85 -10.57 -3.25
C ASP A 23 -4.06 -10.47 -4.18
N TRP A 24 -5.12 -9.80 -3.71
CA TRP A 24 -6.28 -9.51 -4.54
C TRP A 24 -5.92 -8.66 -5.76
N ALA A 25 -5.12 -7.60 -5.58
CA ALA A 25 -4.72 -6.73 -6.69
C ALA A 25 -3.88 -7.47 -7.74
N LEU A 26 -2.98 -8.37 -7.30
CA LEU A 26 -2.21 -9.24 -8.18
C LEU A 26 -3.07 -10.26 -8.93
N SER A 27 -4.23 -10.62 -8.37
CA SER A 27 -5.21 -11.49 -9.02
C SER A 27 -6.15 -10.73 -9.98
N ASN A 28 -6.19 -9.40 -9.92
CA ASN A 28 -7.09 -8.53 -10.69
C ASN A 28 -6.33 -7.36 -11.35
N LYS A 29 -5.18 -7.65 -11.96
CA LYS A 29 -4.22 -6.63 -12.45
C LYS A 29 -4.84 -5.68 -13.48
N GLU A 30 -5.76 -6.18 -14.29
CA GLU A 30 -6.49 -5.45 -15.32
C GLU A 30 -7.29 -4.26 -14.76
N VAL A 31 -7.70 -4.33 -13.49
CA VAL A 31 -8.38 -3.22 -12.81
C VAL A 31 -7.50 -1.96 -12.77
N PHE A 32 -6.18 -2.15 -12.68
CA PHE A 32 -5.19 -1.09 -12.49
C PHE A 32 -4.43 -0.70 -13.77
N ALA A 33 -4.49 -1.53 -14.81
CA ALA A 33 -3.71 -1.35 -16.03
C ALA A 33 -3.92 0.03 -16.67
N ASN A 34 -2.82 0.74 -16.96
CA ASN A 34 -2.77 2.09 -17.54
C ASN A 34 -3.51 3.17 -16.73
N LYS A 35 -3.80 2.94 -15.45
CA LYS A 35 -4.46 3.92 -14.57
C LYS A 35 -3.48 4.66 -13.67
N SER A 36 -3.88 5.85 -13.25
CA SER A 36 -3.24 6.59 -12.16
C SER A 36 -3.94 6.25 -10.84
N ILE A 37 -3.18 5.77 -9.88
CA ILE A 37 -3.68 5.23 -8.60
C ILE A 37 -3.27 6.15 -7.45
N LEU A 38 -4.17 6.36 -6.50
CA LEU A 38 -3.92 7.02 -5.21
C LEU A 38 -4.19 6.03 -4.09
N GLU A 39 -3.18 5.76 -3.26
CA GLU A 39 -3.31 5.00 -2.02
C GLU A 39 -3.41 5.96 -0.83
N LEU A 40 -4.46 5.82 -0.03
CA LEU A 40 -4.71 6.60 1.18
C LEU A 40 -4.43 5.73 2.41
N GLY A 41 -3.70 6.26 3.38
CA GLY A 41 -3.27 5.48 4.55
C GLY A 41 -2.32 4.35 4.16
N ALA A 42 -1.33 4.70 3.33
CA ALA A 42 -0.43 3.74 2.72
C ALA A 42 0.44 2.99 3.74
N GLY A 43 0.61 3.52 4.96
CA GLY A 43 1.58 3.00 5.90
C GLY A 43 2.96 2.99 5.24
N VAL A 44 3.70 1.90 5.43
CA VAL A 44 4.96 1.62 4.72
C VAL A 44 4.86 1.50 3.18
N GLY A 45 3.66 1.61 2.59
CA GLY A 45 3.46 1.61 1.14
C GLY A 45 3.49 0.24 0.47
N PHE A 46 3.33 -0.85 1.22
CA PHE A 46 3.46 -2.22 0.68
C PHE A 46 2.49 -2.50 -0.48
N THR A 47 1.23 -2.08 -0.36
CA THR A 47 0.21 -2.36 -1.38
C THR A 47 0.42 -1.53 -2.63
N GLY A 48 0.58 -0.21 -2.50
CA GLY A 48 0.86 0.68 -3.62
C GLY A 48 2.13 0.30 -4.37
N LEU A 49 3.19 -0.11 -3.67
CA LEU A 49 4.43 -0.59 -4.30
C LEU A 49 4.21 -1.90 -5.06
N THR A 50 3.43 -2.83 -4.50
CA THR A 50 3.09 -4.09 -5.17
C THR A 50 2.31 -3.84 -6.46
N ILE A 51 1.30 -2.96 -6.41
CA ILE A 51 0.50 -2.56 -7.56
C ILE A 51 1.37 -1.86 -8.61
N ALA A 52 2.19 -0.90 -8.19
CA ALA A 52 3.10 -0.15 -9.07
C ALA A 52 4.03 -1.08 -9.85
N LYS A 53 4.59 -2.09 -9.17
CA LYS A 53 5.57 -3.01 -9.74
C LYS A 53 4.95 -4.07 -10.66
N HIS A 54 3.73 -4.50 -10.39
CA HIS A 54 3.19 -5.73 -10.99
C HIS A 54 1.93 -5.56 -11.83
N CYS A 55 1.27 -4.39 -11.82
CA CYS A 55 -0.04 -4.21 -12.45
C CYS A 55 -0.04 -3.28 -13.69
N ASN A 56 1.13 -2.94 -14.24
CA ASN A 56 1.26 -2.08 -15.43
C ASN A 56 0.44 -0.77 -15.34
N VAL A 57 0.65 -0.01 -14.27
CA VAL A 57 -0.06 1.24 -14.00
C VAL A 57 0.61 2.43 -14.71
N LYS A 58 -0.13 3.53 -14.88
CA LYS A 58 0.42 4.80 -15.39
C LYS A 58 1.23 5.52 -14.33
N SER A 59 0.71 5.57 -13.10
CA SER A 59 1.38 6.20 -11.95
C SER A 59 0.73 5.73 -10.65
N VAL A 60 1.49 5.77 -9.54
CA VAL A 60 0.97 5.56 -8.19
C VAL A 60 1.45 6.71 -7.30
N VAL A 61 0.52 7.29 -6.55
CA VAL A 61 0.81 8.21 -5.45
C VAL A 61 0.35 7.53 -4.17
N MET A 62 1.23 7.46 -3.18
CA MET A 62 0.95 6.89 -1.86
C MET A 62 0.96 8.03 -0.85
N THR A 63 -0.04 8.05 0.03
CA THR A 63 -0.20 9.10 1.05
C THR A 63 -0.49 8.47 2.39
N ASP A 64 0.09 9.03 3.44
CA ASP A 64 -0.23 8.69 4.82
C ASP A 64 -0.46 9.96 5.63
N PHE A 65 -1.11 9.83 6.78
CA PHE A 65 -1.36 10.95 7.69
C PHE A 65 -0.12 11.29 8.50
N HIS A 66 0.72 10.31 8.83
CA HIS A 66 1.83 10.48 9.74
C HIS A 66 3.13 10.80 9.00
N GLU A 67 3.79 11.93 9.28
CA GLU A 67 4.99 12.38 8.53
C GLU A 67 6.18 11.41 8.56
N GLU A 68 6.28 10.60 9.61
CA GLU A 68 7.34 9.58 9.73
C GLU A 68 7.07 8.29 8.92
N VAL A 69 5.96 8.23 8.18
CA VAL A 69 5.48 7.08 7.40
C VAL A 69 5.38 7.50 5.94
#